data_AF-A0A934U7F6-F1
#
_entry.id   AF-A0A934U7F6-F1
#
_cell.length_a   1.000
_cell.length_b   1.000
_cell.length_c   1.000
_cell.angle_alpha   90.00
_cell.angle_beta   90.00
_cell.angle_gamma   90.00
#
_symmetry.space_group_name_H-M   'P 1'
#
loop_
_entity.id
_entity.type
_entity.pdbx_description
1 polymer ?
#
loop_
_entity_poly.entity_id
_entity_poly.type
_entity_poly.pdbx_seq_one_letter_code
_entity_poly.pdbx_strand_id
1 'polypeptide(L)'
;MRRVIRGFRPDLFAAARQARNLSRGELGRLSDTTGVTIGRWEDGPNSPQVDKLARAVAALGIDMSDVIVVEPDLRFLSYWRHMKGWTQYQLADEAGLSKTLVEQIERGERHLDDRVQAKLAAALGISVADVQAAHARVRARPAGTHA
;
A
#
# COMPACT_ATOMS: atom_id res chain seq x y z
N MET A 1 3.71 -8.53 12.90
CA MET A 1 3.72 -7.06 13.10
C MET A 1 2.95 -6.42 11.96
N ARG A 2 1.92 -5.60 12.24
CA ARG A 2 1.09 -4.96 11.20
C ARG A 2 1.94 -3.88 10.50
N ARG A 3 2.19 -4.01 9.19
CA ARG A 3 2.93 -2.99 8.43
C ARG A 3 2.06 -1.75 8.23
N VAL A 4 2.66 -0.60 8.46
CA VAL A 4 2.06 0.73 8.25
C VAL A 4 2.11 1.04 6.75
N ILE A 5 1.00 1.52 6.19
CA ILE A 5 0.96 2.04 4.82
C ILE A 5 1.60 3.43 4.87
N ARG A 6 2.83 3.52 4.36
CA ARG A 6 3.53 4.79 4.21
C ARG A 6 2.70 5.74 3.34
N GLY A 7 2.54 6.98 3.82
CA GLY A 7 1.84 8.04 3.10
C GLY A 7 0.32 8.01 3.20
N PHE A 8 -0.29 7.10 3.97
CA PHE A 8 -1.72 7.16 4.23
C PHE A 8 -2.09 8.50 4.89
N ARG A 9 -3.13 9.17 4.38
CA ARG A 9 -3.62 10.48 4.82
C ARG A 9 -5.01 10.35 5.46
N PRO A 10 -5.09 10.25 6.80
CA PRO A 10 -6.36 10.18 7.53
C PRO A 10 -7.32 11.32 7.22
N ASP A 11 -6.78 12.52 7.04
CA ASP A 11 -7.52 13.74 6.75
C ASP A 11 -8.19 13.70 5.37
N LEU A 12 -7.46 13.26 4.33
CA LEU A 12 -8.02 13.08 2.99
C LEU A 12 -9.07 11.97 2.96
N PHE A 13 -8.82 10.86 3.66
CA PHE A 13 -9.79 9.77 3.78
C PHE A 13 -11.08 10.21 4.49
N ALA A 14 -10.96 10.95 5.60
CA ALA A 14 -12.10 11.51 6.32
C ALA A 14 -12.89 12.51 5.45
N ALA A 15 -12.19 13.40 4.75
CA ALA A 15 -12.79 14.38 3.86
C ALA A 15 -13.57 13.69 2.72
N ALA A 16 -13.00 12.64 2.10
CA ALA A 16 -13.67 11.89 1.04
C ALA A 16 -14.94 11.17 1.55
N ARG A 17 -14.91 10.61 2.76
CA ARG A 17 -16.11 10.04 3.40
C ARG A 17 -17.18 11.10 3.63
N GLN A 18 -16.80 12.27 4.15
CA GLN A 18 -17.72 13.37 4.42
C GLN A 18 -18.32 13.93 3.12
N ALA A 19 -17.54 14.05 2.04
CA ALA A 19 -18.02 14.48 0.73
C ALA A 19 -19.09 13.53 0.14
N ARG A 20 -19.08 12.25 0.54
CA ARG A 20 -20.10 11.25 0.20
C ARG A 20 -21.28 11.22 1.17
N ASN A 21 -21.31 12.09 2.19
CA ASN A 21 -22.32 12.12 3.26
C ASN A 21 -22.48 10.79 4.02
N LEU A 22 -21.43 9.96 4.06
CA LEU A 22 -21.48 8.69 4.78
C LEU A 22 -21.03 8.89 6.22
N SER A 23 -21.75 8.34 7.18
CA SER A 23 -21.25 8.17 8.55
C SER A 23 -20.10 7.15 8.60
N ARG A 24 -19.31 7.17 9.69
CA ARG A 24 -18.27 6.15 9.93
C ARG A 24 -18.85 4.73 9.96
N GLY A 25 -20.04 4.58 10.56
CA GLY A 25 -20.75 3.31 10.63
C GLY A 25 -21.16 2.77 9.25
N GLU A 26 -21.70 3.65 8.40
CA GLU A 26 -22.09 3.28 7.03
C GLU A 26 -20.89 2.89 6.18
N LEU A 27 -19.80 3.66 6.20
CA LEU A 27 -18.58 3.28 5.48
C LEU A 27 -18.01 1.95 6.01
N GLY A 28 -18.02 1.74 7.33
CA GLY A 28 -17.62 0.46 7.92
C GLY A 28 -18.42 -0.70 7.35
N ARG A 29 -19.76 -0.59 7.35
CA ARG A 29 -20.65 -1.61 6.77
C ARG A 29 -20.38 -1.84 5.28
N LEU A 30 -20.21 -0.79 4.48
CA LEU A 30 -19.98 -0.89 3.04
C LEU A 30 -18.62 -1.48 2.67
N SER A 31 -17.63 -1.40 3.56
CA SER A 31 -16.25 -1.84 3.33
C SER A 31 -15.87 -3.14 4.06
N ASP A 32 -16.86 -3.84 4.64
CA ASP A 32 -16.65 -5.02 5.47
C ASP A 32 -15.64 -4.75 6.61
N THR A 33 -15.93 -3.71 7.39
CA THR A 33 -15.16 -3.22 8.54
C THR A 33 -16.14 -2.63 9.58
N THR A 34 -15.65 -2.10 10.70
CA THR A 34 -16.49 -1.46 11.73
C THR A 34 -16.35 0.05 11.71
N GLY A 35 -17.40 0.79 12.06
CA GLY A 35 -17.31 2.26 12.19
C GLY A 35 -16.28 2.73 13.22
N VAL A 36 -16.05 1.94 14.26
CA VAL A 36 -14.95 2.15 15.22
C VAL A 36 -13.58 2.05 14.54
N THR A 37 -13.40 1.10 13.62
CA THR A 37 -12.14 0.96 12.88
C THR A 37 -11.93 2.11 11.91
N ILE A 38 -12.98 2.56 11.21
CA ILE A 38 -12.95 3.77 10.38
C ILE A 38 -12.52 4.98 11.22
N GLY A 39 -13.16 5.19 12.39
CA GLY A 39 -12.78 6.27 13.31
C GLY A 39 -11.32 6.17 13.77
N ARG A 40 -10.81 4.97 14.07
CA ARG A 40 -9.39 4.77 14.42
C ARG A 40 -8.42 5.11 13.29
N TRP A 41 -8.82 4.96 12.03
CA TRP A 41 -7.99 5.37 10.89
C TRP A 41 -8.01 6.89 10.70
N GLU A 42 -9.17 7.53 10.92
CA GLU A 42 -9.35 8.98 10.79
C GLU A 42 -8.70 9.76 11.93
N ASP A 43 -8.82 9.29 13.17
CA ASP A 43 -8.46 10.04 14.38
C ASP A 43 -7.10 9.63 14.98
N GLY A 44 -6.58 8.46 14.60
CA GLY A 44 -5.50 7.80 15.34
C GLY A 44 -4.28 7.44 14.49
N PRO A 45 -3.17 7.02 15.12
CA PRO A 45 -1.96 6.59 14.43
C PRO A 45 -2.12 5.24 13.70
N ASN A 46 -3.32 4.66 13.71
CA ASN A 46 -3.57 3.32 13.20
C ASN A 46 -3.70 3.32 11.68
N SER A 47 -2.62 2.95 11.01
CA SER A 47 -2.69 2.70 9.57
C SER A 47 -3.60 1.50 9.25
N PRO A 48 -4.46 1.60 8.22
CA PRO A 48 -5.24 0.48 7.72
C PRO A 48 -4.34 -0.63 7.18
N GLN A 49 -4.90 -1.83 7.06
CA GLN A 49 -4.32 -2.85 6.18
C GLN A 49 -4.73 -2.51 4.75
N VAL A 50 -3.85 -2.80 3.78
CA VAL A 50 -4.03 -2.34 2.38
C VAL A 50 -5.30 -2.88 1.74
N ASP A 51 -5.63 -4.14 1.98
CA ASP A 51 -6.85 -4.79 1.50
C ASP A 51 -8.11 -4.14 2.07
N LYS A 52 -8.12 -3.83 3.37
CA LYS A 52 -9.24 -3.13 4.02
C LYS A 52 -9.37 -1.70 3.54
N LEU A 53 -8.24 -1.00 3.34
CA LEU A 53 -8.24 0.34 2.77
C LEU A 53 -8.80 0.32 1.35
N ALA A 54 -8.38 -0.65 0.51
CA ALA A 54 -8.86 -0.78 -0.85
C ALA A 54 -10.37 -0.96 -0.92
N ARG A 55 -10.96 -1.79 -0.02
CA ARG A 55 -12.43 -1.92 0.08
C ARG A 55 -13.11 -0.62 0.48
N ALA A 56 -12.55 0.11 1.45
CA ALA A 56 -13.11 1.38 1.89
C ALA A 56 -13.03 2.47 0.81
N VAL A 57 -11.89 2.58 0.14
CA VAL A 57 -11.65 3.50 -0.99
C VAL A 57 -12.58 3.18 -2.16
N ALA A 58 -12.76 1.91 -2.51
CA ALA A 58 -13.72 1.48 -3.52
C ALA A 58 -15.17 1.83 -3.12
N ALA A 59 -15.55 1.62 -1.86
CA ALA A 59 -16.88 2.01 -1.35
C ALA A 59 -17.11 3.53 -1.37
N LEU A 60 -16.05 4.33 -1.27
CA LEU A 60 -16.08 5.78 -1.43
C LEU A 60 -16.08 6.21 -2.91
N GLY A 61 -15.82 5.30 -3.84
CA GLY A 61 -15.67 5.59 -5.26
C GLY A 61 -14.55 6.59 -5.53
N ILE A 62 -13.41 6.41 -4.87
CA ILE A 62 -12.16 7.17 -5.05
C ILE A 62 -11.01 6.18 -5.30
N ASP A 63 -9.82 6.67 -5.63
CA ASP A 63 -8.63 5.85 -5.87
C ASP A 63 -7.71 5.78 -4.65
N MET A 64 -6.83 4.77 -4.61
CA MET A 64 -5.83 4.62 -3.55
C MET A 64 -4.89 5.83 -3.49
N SER A 65 -4.62 6.48 -4.62
CA SER A 65 -3.80 7.69 -4.73
C SER A 65 -4.43 8.91 -4.05
N ASP A 66 -5.75 8.95 -3.89
CA ASP A 66 -6.43 10.08 -3.24
C ASP A 66 -6.18 10.12 -1.73
N VAL A 67 -5.75 8.99 -1.15
CA VAL A 67 -5.54 8.83 0.30
C VAL A 67 -4.14 8.33 0.65
N ILE A 68 -3.28 8.06 -0.33
CA ILE A 68 -1.87 7.68 -0.14
C ILE A 68 -0.99 8.65 -0.91
N VAL A 69 -0.33 9.54 -0.17
CA VAL A 69 0.55 10.56 -0.72
C VAL A 69 1.99 10.27 -0.28
N VAL A 70 2.84 9.92 -1.25
CA VAL A 70 4.27 9.67 -1.05
C VAL A 70 5.04 10.36 -2.17
N GLU A 71 6.03 11.18 -1.81
CA GLU A 71 6.92 11.84 -2.76
C GLU A 71 7.66 10.82 -3.64
N PRO A 72 7.86 11.09 -4.94
CA PRO A 72 8.44 10.12 -5.88
C PRO A 72 9.76 9.48 -5.45
N ASP A 73 10.62 10.25 -4.80
CA ASP A 73 11.92 9.83 -4.28
C ASP A 73 11.84 8.99 -3.00
N LEU A 74 10.68 8.98 -2.34
CA LEU A 74 10.38 8.17 -1.15
C LEU A 74 9.57 6.90 -1.45
N ARG A 75 9.28 6.62 -2.72
CA ARG A 75 8.49 5.44 -3.13
C ARG A 75 9.35 4.18 -3.19
N PHE A 76 8.95 3.19 -2.40
CA PHE A 76 9.44 1.81 -2.45
C PHE A 76 8.48 0.91 -3.26
N LEU A 77 8.84 -0.35 -3.49
CA LEU A 77 7.97 -1.31 -4.20
C LEU A 77 6.59 -1.48 -3.53
N SER A 78 6.55 -1.37 -2.19
CA SER A 78 5.31 -1.41 -1.42
C SER A 78 4.31 -0.32 -1.85
N TYR A 79 4.78 0.86 -2.27
CA TYR A 79 3.92 1.95 -2.75
C TYR A 79 3.10 1.52 -3.98
N TRP A 80 3.76 1.01 -5.02
CA TRP A 80 3.10 0.57 -6.25
C TRP A 80 2.13 -0.57 -5.99
N ARG A 81 2.49 -1.49 -5.08
CA ARG A 81 1.59 -2.53 -4.61
C ARG A 81 0.36 -1.96 -3.89
N HIS A 82 0.54 -0.94 -3.06
CA HIS A 82 -0.57 -0.26 -2.38
C HIS A 82 -1.48 0.48 -3.35
N MET A 83 -0.97 1.03 -4.46
CA MET A 83 -1.82 1.65 -5.49
C MET A 83 -2.79 0.65 -6.12
N LYS A 84 -2.43 -0.64 -6.17
CA LYS A 84 -3.33 -1.71 -6.61
C LYS A 84 -4.22 -2.27 -5.50
N GLY A 85 -4.12 -1.77 -4.27
CA GLY A 85 -4.84 -2.32 -3.12
C GLY A 85 -4.35 -3.71 -2.70
N TRP A 86 -3.15 -4.13 -3.13
CA TRP A 86 -2.70 -5.51 -2.98
C TRP A 86 -1.91 -5.78 -1.70
N THR A 87 -2.13 -6.95 -1.13
CA THR A 87 -1.25 -7.56 -0.12
C THR A 87 0.01 -8.13 -0.75
N GLN A 88 1.05 -8.39 0.05
CA GLN A 88 2.27 -9.07 -0.44
C GLN A 88 1.97 -10.45 -1.05
N TYR A 89 0.96 -11.15 -0.53
CA TYR A 89 0.53 -12.43 -1.09
C TYR A 89 -0.02 -12.26 -2.50
N GLN A 90 -0.90 -11.27 -2.72
CA GLN A 90 -1.46 -10.99 -4.05
C GLN A 90 -0.40 -10.56 -5.06
N LEU A 91 0.58 -9.74 -4.66
CA LEU A 91 1.71 -9.42 -5.55
C LEU A 91 2.54 -10.66 -5.87
N ALA A 92 2.78 -11.53 -4.88
CA ALA A 92 3.53 -12.75 -5.09
C ALA A 92 2.81 -13.70 -6.07
N ASP A 93 1.51 -13.87 -5.89
CA ASP A 93 0.64 -14.66 -6.77
C ASP A 93 0.66 -14.12 -8.20
N GLU A 94 0.39 -12.82 -8.38
CA GLU A 94 0.41 -12.14 -9.68
C GLU A 94 1.78 -12.24 -10.38
N ALA A 95 2.88 -12.07 -9.64
CA ALA A 95 4.23 -12.14 -10.19
C ALA A 95 4.74 -13.59 -10.39
N GLY A 96 4.00 -14.61 -9.93
CA GLY A 96 4.47 -15.99 -9.88
C GLY A 96 5.75 -16.14 -9.07
N LEU A 97 5.77 -15.54 -7.87
CA LEU A 97 6.86 -15.55 -6.88
C LEU A 97 6.34 -16.09 -5.54
N SER A 98 7.24 -16.42 -4.62
CA SER A 98 6.83 -16.74 -3.25
C SER A 98 6.59 -15.46 -2.43
N LYS A 99 5.62 -15.50 -1.51
CA LYS A 99 5.37 -14.39 -0.57
C LYS A 99 6.63 -14.02 0.21
N THR A 100 7.40 -15.02 0.68
CA THR A 100 8.65 -14.80 1.41
C THR A 100 9.67 -14.03 0.57
N LEU A 101 9.78 -14.33 -0.72
CA LEU A 101 10.67 -13.61 -1.63
C LEU A 101 10.22 -12.15 -1.78
N VAL A 102 8.93 -11.90 -2.03
CA VAL A 102 8.38 -10.53 -2.09
C VAL A 102 8.64 -9.77 -0.79
N GLU A 103 8.46 -10.41 0.36
CA GLU A 103 8.72 -9.79 1.66
C GLU A 103 10.19 -9.37 1.83
N GLN A 104 11.14 -10.26 1.49
CA GLN A 104 12.57 -9.98 1.57
C GLN A 104 12.99 -8.87 0.59
N ILE A 105 12.42 -8.86 -0.61
CA ILE A 105 12.63 -7.80 -1.61
C ILE A 105 12.15 -6.45 -1.08
N GLU A 106 10.92 -6.39 -0.55
CA GLU A 106 10.38 -5.15 0.04
C GLU A 106 11.14 -4.68 1.28
N ARG A 107 11.88 -5.57 1.94
CA ARG A 107 12.78 -5.22 3.05
C ARG A 107 14.20 -4.86 2.59
N GLY A 108 14.51 -4.96 1.30
CA GLY A 108 15.86 -4.76 0.79
C GLY A 108 16.86 -5.86 1.21
N GLU A 109 16.37 -7.00 1.71
CA GLU A 109 17.18 -8.12 2.21
C GLU A 109 17.60 -9.09 1.10
N ARG A 110 16.98 -8.95 -0.09
CA ARG A 110 17.27 -9.78 -1.25
C ARG A 110 17.64 -8.92 -2.45
N HIS A 111 18.68 -9.34 -3.17
CA HIS A 111 19.03 -8.76 -4.47
C HIS A 111 18.02 -9.19 -5.55
N LEU A 112 17.75 -8.32 -6.51
CA LEU A 112 16.82 -8.57 -7.60
C LEU A 112 17.58 -8.98 -8.86
N ASP A 113 17.46 -10.23 -9.27
CA ASP A 113 17.90 -10.63 -10.61
C ASP A 113 16.92 -10.12 -11.69
N ASP A 114 17.38 -10.07 -12.95
CA ASP A 114 16.61 -9.50 -14.06
C ASP A 114 15.26 -10.18 -14.27
N ARG A 115 15.18 -11.48 -14.00
CA ARG A 115 13.93 -12.25 -14.13
C ARG A 115 12.92 -11.82 -13.07
N VAL A 116 13.34 -11.65 -11.82
CA VAL A 116 12.47 -11.18 -10.75
C VAL A 116 12.07 -9.72 -10.98
N GLN A 117 12.97 -8.87 -11.48
CA GLN A 117 12.64 -7.49 -11.83
C GLN A 117 11.56 -7.42 -12.90
N ALA A 118 11.69 -8.19 -13.99
CA ALA A 118 10.70 -8.24 -15.07
C ALA A 118 9.33 -8.73 -14.58
N LYS A 119 9.31 -9.76 -13.72
CA LYS A 119 8.06 -10.28 -13.11
C LYS A 119 7.35 -9.24 -12.24
N LEU A 120 8.10 -8.54 -11.39
CA LEU A 120 7.54 -7.49 -10.53
C LEU A 120 7.05 -6.29 -11.35
N ALA A 121 7.82 -5.87 -12.36
CA ALA A 121 7.44 -4.79 -13.26
C ALA A 121 6.12 -5.09 -13.98
N ALA A 122 6.00 -6.29 -14.54
CA ALA A 122 4.78 -6.76 -15.20
C ALA A 122 3.57 -6.78 -14.24
N ALA A 123 3.72 -7.41 -13.07
CA ALA A 123 2.63 -7.51 -12.08
C ALA A 123 2.19 -6.13 -11.56
N LEU A 124 3.14 -5.22 -11.32
CA LEU A 124 2.85 -3.87 -10.81
C LEU A 124 2.43 -2.89 -11.92
N GLY A 125 2.62 -3.23 -13.20
CA GLY A 125 2.35 -2.33 -14.33
C GLY A 125 3.26 -1.10 -14.35
N ILE A 126 4.52 -1.26 -13.96
CA ILE A 126 5.54 -0.19 -13.94
C ILE A 126 6.77 -0.62 -14.74
N SER A 127 7.71 0.31 -14.99
CA SER A 127 8.93 -0.03 -15.69
C SER A 127 9.91 -0.83 -14.81
N VAL A 128 10.80 -1.62 -15.43
CA VAL A 128 11.92 -2.25 -14.71
C VAL A 128 12.81 -1.20 -14.03
N ALA A 129 12.98 -0.03 -14.66
CA ALA A 129 13.72 1.08 -14.07
C ALA A 129 13.08 1.58 -12.76
N ASP A 130 11.75 1.65 -12.69
CA ASP A 130 11.03 2.01 -11.46
C ASP A 130 11.21 0.95 -10.36
N VAL A 131 11.19 -0.33 -10.72
CA VAL A 131 11.47 -1.44 -9.80
C VAL A 131 12.89 -1.32 -9.22
N GLN A 132 13.88 -1.10 -10.08
CA GLN A 132 15.28 -0.92 -9.69
C GLN A 132 15.46 0.30 -8.79
N ALA A 133 14.89 1.46 -9.16
CA ALA A 133 14.99 2.68 -8.37
C ALA A 133 14.34 2.52 -6.99
N ALA A 134 13.14 1.92 -6.93
CA ALA A 134 12.46 1.65 -5.67
C ALA A 134 13.24 0.68 -4.78
N HIS A 135 13.86 -0.35 -5.36
CA HIS A 135 14.67 -1.31 -4.62
C HIS A 135 16.01 -0.74 -4.15
N ALA A 136 16.65 0.11 -4.96
CA ALA A 136 17.86 0.83 -4.58
C ALA A 136 17.62 1.71 -3.35
N ARG A 137 16.50 2.45 -3.32
CA ARG A 137 16.12 3.29 -2.17
C ARG A 137 15.92 2.50 -0.89
N VAL A 138 15.22 1.36 -0.93
CA VAL A 138 15.00 0.57 0.29
C VAL A 138 16.30 -0.04 0.81
N ARG A 139 17.27 -0.34 -0.07
CA ARG A 139 18.61 -0.80 0.34
C ARG A 139 19.50 0.30 0.88
N ALA A 140 19.34 1.53 0.42
CA ALA A 140 20.11 2.69 0.88
C ALA A 140 19.58 3.29 2.20
N ARG A 141 18.50 2.73 2.77
CA ARG A 141 17.88 3.28 3.98
C ARG A 141 18.83 3.21 5.18
N PRO A 142 18.91 4.26 6.02
CA PRO A 142 19.60 4.19 7.31
C PRO A 142 18.99 3.09 8.19
N ALA A 143 19.81 2.46 9.02
CA ALA A 143 19.38 1.45 9.98
C ALA A 143 18.20 1.99 10.83
N GLY A 144 17.13 1.20 10.96
CA GLY A 144 15.92 1.58 11.72
C GLY A 144 14.75 2.12 10.89
N THR A 145 14.88 2.29 9.56
CA THR A 145 13.78 2.76 8.71
C THR A 145 12.90 1.59 8.22
N HIS A 146 11.62 1.55 8.60
CA HIS A 146 10.68 0.53 8.10
C HIS A 146 10.20 0.84 6.66
N ALA A 147 10.06 -0.21 5.84
CA ALA A 147 9.56 -0.17 4.46
C ALA A 147 8.04 -0.35 4.38
#